data_AF-A0A8S4P5J4-F1
#
_entry.id   AF-A0A8S4P5J4-F1
#
_cell.length_a   1.000
_cell.length_b   1.000
_cell.length_c   1.000
_cell.angle_alpha   90.00
_cell.angle_beta   90.00
_cell.angle_gamma   90.00
#
_symmetry.space_group_name_H-M   'P 1'
#
loop_
_entity.id
_entity.type
_entity.pdbx_description
1 polymer ?
#
loop_
_entity_poly.entity_id
_entity_poly.type
_entity_poly.pdbx_seq_one_letter_code
_entity_poly.pdbx_strand_id
1 'polypeptide(L)'
;MNINETKMDINVTNFNINATDMNANVINMNATSINSTGVTNYIHPHNLPEGLKLCHLIIEMIVAIMTVLPNGVVLLSYTKSRALRSERYILLMSLSICDFLVGLIALPINLVYHYIPINYNYINECYLCTARTFIVVVLAGVSIFHLATISLIRLITIKWPMRHARFLTPFTLRMVAIGMWVYMIFISFFMFLDKFNTWTINTGNCLVYTIIVPGYYKILQWHIILFMVVCLISSIMIGYIAWKQSKKIAQVIVLSISN
;
A
#
# COMPACT_ATOMS: atom_id res chain seq x y z
N MET A 1 54.60 42.21 24.41
CA MET A 1 55.47 42.38 23.22
C MET A 1 55.29 41.14 22.37
N ASN A 2 54.85 41.34 21.13
CA ASN A 2 54.76 40.44 19.98
C ASN A 2 54.14 39.03 20.04
N ILE A 3 53.31 38.86 19.02
CA ILE A 3 52.63 37.70 18.47
C ILE A 3 53.61 36.92 17.55
N ASN A 4 53.52 35.58 17.55
CA ASN A 4 53.54 34.62 16.42
C ASN A 4 54.36 33.31 16.56
N GLU A 5 53.63 32.23 16.25
CA GLU A 5 53.99 30.92 15.66
C GLU A 5 54.68 29.82 16.49
N THR A 6 54.00 28.67 16.65
CA THR A 6 54.28 27.44 15.85
C THR A 6 53.36 26.26 16.21
N LYS A 7 53.09 25.44 15.18
CA LYS A 7 52.27 24.20 15.13
C LYS A 7 52.69 23.14 16.16
N MET A 8 51.71 22.35 16.61
CA MET A 8 51.94 21.10 17.32
C MET A 8 51.69 19.93 16.36
N ASP A 9 52.77 19.34 15.86
CA ASP A 9 52.76 18.08 15.11
C ASP A 9 52.73 16.92 16.12
N ILE A 10 51.68 16.08 16.07
CA ILE A 10 51.63 14.83 16.84
C ILE A 10 52.19 13.71 15.98
N ASN A 11 53.41 13.31 16.35
CA ASN A 11 54.19 12.25 15.74
C ASN A 11 53.72 10.89 16.31
N VAL A 12 52.97 10.12 15.51
CA VAL A 12 52.53 8.76 15.89
C VAL A 12 53.71 7.81 15.71
N THR A 13 54.29 7.37 16.82
CA THR A 13 55.31 6.31 16.85
C THR A 13 54.65 4.97 17.20
N ASN A 14 54.73 4.05 16.23
CA ASN A 14 54.94 2.60 16.34
C ASN A 14 54.05 1.77 17.29
N PHE A 15 53.06 1.07 16.72
CA PHE A 15 52.68 -0.27 17.18
C PHE A 15 53.08 -1.30 16.12
N ASN A 16 54.02 -2.16 16.50
CA ASN A 16 54.70 -3.12 15.65
C ASN A 16 54.01 -4.49 15.78
N ILE A 17 53.51 -5.07 14.68
CA ILE A 17 53.21 -6.50 14.60
C ILE A 17 53.94 -7.05 13.37
N ASN A 18 55.05 -7.74 13.64
CA ASN A 18 55.87 -8.42 12.66
C ASN A 18 55.17 -9.66 12.10
N ALA A 19 55.25 -9.80 10.78
CA ALA A 19 54.84 -10.97 10.01
C ALA A 19 55.93 -12.05 10.05
N THR A 20 55.65 -13.21 10.64
CA THR A 20 56.26 -14.50 10.28
C THR A 20 55.36 -15.65 10.74
N ASP A 21 55.04 -16.53 9.79
CA ASP A 21 54.40 -17.86 9.91
C ASP A 21 52.87 -17.93 10.05
N MET A 22 52.18 -17.98 8.90
CA MET A 22 51.50 -19.21 8.44
C MET A 22 50.98 -19.04 7.00
N ASN A 23 51.55 -19.89 6.14
CA ASN A 23 51.25 -20.15 4.73
C ASN A 23 49.74 -20.18 4.40
N ALA A 24 49.25 -19.21 3.64
CA ALA A 24 47.99 -19.29 2.92
C ALA A 24 48.17 -18.75 1.50
N ASN A 25 48.06 -19.66 0.54
CA ASN A 25 48.15 -19.44 -0.89
C ASN A 25 47.39 -18.17 -1.34
N VAL A 26 48.13 -17.26 -1.98
CA VAL A 26 47.58 -16.19 -2.81
C VAL A 26 46.83 -16.83 -3.98
N ILE A 27 45.52 -16.97 -3.86
CA ILE A 27 44.65 -17.23 -5.00
C ILE A 27 44.26 -15.88 -5.60
N ASN A 28 44.84 -15.60 -6.77
CA ASN A 28 44.34 -14.62 -7.72
C ASN A 28 42.83 -14.86 -7.94
N MET A 29 41.98 -14.01 -7.36
CA MET A 29 40.58 -13.98 -7.76
C MET A 29 40.43 -13.03 -8.94
N ASN A 30 40.56 -13.62 -10.13
CA ASN A 30 39.78 -13.18 -11.29
C ASN A 30 38.34 -12.98 -10.82
N ALA A 31 37.76 -11.80 -11.07
CA ALA A 31 36.35 -11.53 -10.85
C ALA A 31 35.52 -12.32 -11.89
N THR A 32 35.45 -13.64 -11.74
CA THR A 32 34.49 -14.51 -12.41
C THR A 32 33.28 -14.68 -11.51
N SER A 33 32.22 -13.94 -11.86
CA SER A 33 30.80 -14.22 -11.59
C SER A 33 30.51 -15.17 -10.41
N ILE A 34 30.30 -14.59 -9.23
CA ILE A 34 29.61 -15.31 -8.15
C ILE A 34 28.13 -15.38 -8.51
N ASN A 35 27.70 -16.54 -9.00
CA ASN A 35 26.30 -16.95 -9.06
C ASN A 35 25.77 -17.04 -7.62
N SER A 36 25.18 -15.96 -7.13
CA SER A 36 24.51 -15.89 -5.82
C SER A 36 23.00 -15.84 -6.02
N THR A 37 22.36 -17.00 -5.83
CA THR A 37 21.00 -17.16 -5.28
C THR A 37 19.94 -16.15 -5.70
N GLY A 38 19.09 -16.51 -6.66
CA GLY A 38 17.61 -16.31 -6.67
C GLY A 38 16.96 -15.02 -6.15
N VAL A 39 17.69 -13.92 -5.98
CA VAL A 39 17.15 -12.59 -5.72
C VAL A 39 16.81 -12.06 -7.10
N THR A 40 15.53 -11.99 -7.41
CA THR A 40 15.05 -11.28 -8.59
C THR A 40 15.61 -9.86 -8.52
N ASN A 41 16.60 -9.56 -9.36
CA ASN A 41 17.07 -8.20 -9.57
C ASN A 41 15.90 -7.42 -10.16
N TYR A 42 15.15 -6.73 -9.30
CA TYR A 42 14.16 -5.78 -9.74
C TYR A 42 14.91 -4.68 -10.48
N ILE A 43 14.70 -4.63 -11.79
CA ILE A 43 15.24 -3.59 -12.65
C ILE A 43 14.62 -2.29 -12.17
N HIS A 44 15.43 -1.39 -11.60
CA HIS A 44 14.97 -0.04 -11.27
C HIS A 44 14.33 0.54 -12.56
N PRO A 45 13.23 1.29 -12.49
CA PRO A 45 12.55 1.86 -13.66
C PRO A 45 13.49 2.62 -14.59
N HIS A 46 14.60 3.12 -14.03
CA HIS A 46 15.71 3.74 -14.74
C HIS A 46 16.43 2.81 -15.75
N ASN A 47 16.39 1.49 -15.59
CA ASN A 47 17.08 0.50 -16.42
C ASN A 47 16.13 -0.28 -17.36
N LEU A 48 14.86 0.10 -17.40
CA LEU A 48 13.84 -0.50 -18.27
C LEU A 48 14.02 -0.02 -19.73
N PRO A 49 13.68 -0.81 -20.76
CA PRO A 49 13.67 -0.31 -22.14
C PRO A 49 12.81 0.96 -22.26
N GLU A 50 13.25 1.96 -23.02
CA GLU A 50 12.58 3.27 -23.12
C GLU A 50 11.09 3.16 -23.49
N GLY A 51 10.74 2.25 -24.40
CA GLY A 51 9.35 2.00 -24.77
C GLY A 51 8.51 1.48 -23.60
N LEU A 52 9.05 0.61 -22.76
CA LEU A 52 8.33 0.08 -21.60
C LEU A 52 8.22 1.11 -20.47
N LYS A 53 9.22 1.99 -20.30
CA LYS A 53 9.11 3.16 -19.40
C LYS A 53 7.97 4.08 -19.80
N LEU A 54 7.88 4.40 -21.09
CA LEU A 54 6.85 5.28 -21.64
C LEU A 54 5.46 4.65 -21.48
N CYS A 55 5.32 3.34 -21.77
CA CYS A 55 4.07 2.62 -21.54
C CYS A 55 3.63 2.67 -20.07
N HIS A 56 4.53 2.39 -19.12
CA HIS A 56 4.22 2.45 -17.69
C HIS A 56 3.78 3.85 -17.28
N LEU A 57 4.49 4.90 -17.69
CA LEU A 57 4.14 6.29 -17.40
C LEU A 57 2.73 6.65 -17.91
N ILE A 58 2.42 6.29 -19.16
CA ILE A 58 1.10 6.54 -19.75
C ILE A 58 0.02 5.81 -18.98
N ILE A 59 0.24 4.54 -18.63
CA ILE A 59 -0.72 3.74 -17.86
C ILE A 59 -0.96 4.37 -16.48
N GLU A 60 0.09 4.74 -15.75
CA GLU A 60 -0.07 5.37 -14.43
C GLU A 60 -0.85 6.69 -14.51
N MET A 61 -0.58 7.52 -15.52
CA MET A 61 -1.31 8.77 -15.76
C MET A 61 -2.80 8.51 -16.06
N ILE A 62 -3.10 7.53 -16.91
CA ILE A 62 -4.48 7.14 -17.23
C ILE A 62 -5.18 6.63 -15.96
N VAL A 63 -4.53 5.77 -15.17
CA VAL A 63 -5.08 5.24 -13.92
C VAL A 63 -5.33 6.37 -12.91
N ALA A 64 -4.44 7.36 -12.83
CA ALA A 64 -4.63 8.54 -11.98
C ALA A 64 -5.89 9.33 -12.38
N ILE A 65 -6.08 9.59 -13.66
CA ILE A 65 -7.28 10.29 -14.15
C ILE A 65 -8.54 9.44 -13.88
N MET A 66 -8.47 8.14 -14.17
CA MET A 66 -9.58 7.20 -13.99
C MET A 66 -9.93 6.95 -12.53
N THR A 67 -9.04 7.24 -11.58
CA THR A 67 -9.33 7.14 -10.15
C THR A 67 -9.80 8.48 -9.58
N VAL A 68 -9.23 9.61 -10.00
CA VAL A 68 -9.59 10.94 -9.50
C VAL A 68 -10.98 11.37 -9.98
N LEU A 69 -11.27 11.29 -11.28
CA LEU A 69 -12.51 11.83 -11.85
C LEU A 69 -13.79 11.20 -11.28
N PRO A 70 -13.99 9.87 -11.34
CA PRO A 70 -15.25 9.27 -10.87
C PRO A 70 -15.40 9.39 -9.35
N ASN A 71 -14.33 9.24 -8.58
CA ASN A 71 -14.40 9.40 -7.13
C ASN A 71 -14.67 10.85 -6.73
N GLY A 72 -14.10 11.82 -7.45
CA GLY A 72 -14.43 13.24 -7.30
C GLY A 72 -15.92 13.51 -7.54
N VAL A 73 -16.51 12.92 -8.59
CA VAL A 73 -17.95 13.02 -8.86
C VAL A 73 -18.79 12.41 -7.73
N VAL A 74 -18.40 11.26 -7.17
CA VAL A 74 -19.09 10.65 -6.02
C VAL A 74 -19.06 11.59 -4.80
N LEU A 75 -17.90 12.18 -4.50
CA LEU A 75 -17.74 13.14 -3.40
C LEU A 75 -18.58 14.41 -3.62
N LEU A 76 -18.58 14.96 -4.83
CA LEU A 76 -19.41 16.10 -5.20
C LEU A 76 -20.90 15.78 -5.11
N SER A 77 -21.31 14.58 -5.50
CA SER A 77 -22.71 14.14 -5.41
C SER A 77 -23.17 14.04 -3.96
N TYR A 78 -22.33 13.47 -3.08
CA TYR A 78 -22.62 13.36 -1.66
C TYR A 78 -22.76 14.72 -0.97
N THR A 79 -21.89 15.68 -1.32
CA THR A 79 -21.95 17.03 -0.73
C THR A 79 -23.21 17.79 -1.17
N LYS A 80 -23.61 17.68 -2.44
CA LYS A 80 -24.77 18.38 -3.02
C LYS A 80 -26.12 17.76 -2.64
N SER A 81 -26.23 16.44 -2.51
CA SER A 81 -27.52 15.78 -2.29
C SER A 81 -27.75 15.40 -0.82
N ARG A 82 -28.76 16.02 -0.18
CA ARG A 82 -29.21 15.59 1.16
C ARG A 82 -29.79 14.18 1.16
N ALA A 83 -30.36 13.72 0.05
CA ALA A 83 -30.91 12.37 -0.08
C ALA A 83 -29.83 11.27 -0.02
N LEU A 84 -28.58 11.62 -0.35
CA LEU A 84 -27.43 10.71 -0.29
C LEU A 84 -26.77 10.68 1.10
N ARG A 85 -27.26 11.40 2.12
CA ARG A 85 -26.69 11.39 3.48
C ARG A 85 -27.18 10.23 4.36
N SER A 86 -27.72 9.19 3.74
CA SER A 86 -28.13 7.96 4.41
C SER A 86 -26.91 7.15 4.89
N GLU A 87 -27.14 6.30 5.91
CA GLU A 87 -26.21 5.34 6.51
C GLU A 87 -25.32 4.65 5.46
N ARG A 88 -25.93 4.17 4.37
CA ARG A 88 -25.26 3.39 3.31
C ARG A 88 -24.17 4.14 2.55
N TYR A 89 -24.20 5.47 2.53
CA TYR A 89 -23.28 6.28 1.73
C TYR A 89 -22.07 6.78 2.51
N ILE A 90 -22.04 6.64 3.84
CA ILE A 90 -20.90 7.10 4.66
C ILE A 90 -19.63 6.29 4.35
N LEU A 91 -19.74 4.97 4.32
CA LEU A 91 -18.61 4.10 3.95
C LEU A 91 -18.23 4.25 2.49
N LEU A 92 -19.21 4.47 1.60
CA LEU A 92 -18.95 4.75 0.19
C LEU A 92 -18.18 6.07 0.02
N MET A 93 -18.54 7.11 0.77
CA MET A 93 -17.83 8.38 0.77
C MET A 93 -16.39 8.20 1.23
N SER A 94 -16.17 7.49 2.34
CA SER A 94 -14.82 7.21 2.86
C SER A 94 -13.97 6.41 1.86
N LEU A 95 -14.57 5.42 1.19
CA LEU A 95 -13.93 4.68 0.11
C LEU A 95 -13.56 5.60 -1.06
N SER A 96 -14.47 6.47 -1.51
CA SER A 96 -14.18 7.43 -2.57
C SER A 96 -13.12 8.46 -2.19
N ILE A 97 -13.02 8.87 -0.91
CA ILE A 97 -11.90 9.68 -0.43
C ILE A 97 -10.59 8.90 -0.60
N CYS A 98 -10.55 7.64 -0.18
CA CYS A 98 -9.38 6.79 -0.30
C CYS A 98 -8.93 6.66 -1.77
N ASP A 99 -9.83 6.28 -2.66
CA ASP A 99 -9.52 6.07 -4.08
C ASP A 99 -9.15 7.38 -4.80
N PHE A 100 -9.76 8.50 -4.41
CA PHE A 100 -9.37 9.83 -4.89
C PHE A 100 -7.94 10.19 -4.44
N LEU A 101 -7.57 9.92 -3.19
CA LEU A 101 -6.22 10.16 -2.67
C LEU A 101 -5.16 9.26 -3.32
N VAL A 102 -5.51 8.03 -3.71
CA VAL A 102 -4.60 7.16 -4.48
C VAL A 102 -4.23 7.85 -5.80
N GLY A 103 -5.24 8.31 -6.54
CA GLY A 103 -5.03 8.99 -7.82
C GLY A 103 -4.35 10.36 -7.69
N LEU A 104 -4.67 11.10 -6.63
CA LEU A 104 -4.17 12.46 -6.43
C LEU A 104 -2.78 12.53 -5.79
N ILE A 105 -2.42 11.56 -4.94
CA ILE A 105 -1.19 11.61 -4.13
C ILE A 105 -0.28 10.42 -4.45
N ALA A 106 -0.79 9.19 -4.31
CA ALA A 106 0.06 8.00 -4.41
C ALA A 106 0.65 7.82 -5.83
N LEU A 107 -0.17 8.00 -6.87
CA LEU A 107 0.28 7.84 -8.25
C LEU A 107 1.25 8.97 -8.69
N PRO A 108 1.01 10.26 -8.39
CA PRO A 108 2.02 11.29 -8.65
C PRO A 108 3.35 11.07 -7.92
N ILE A 109 3.33 10.61 -6.67
CA ILE A 109 4.56 10.26 -5.95
C ILE A 109 5.29 9.10 -6.64
N ASN A 110 4.57 8.10 -7.17
CA ASN A 110 5.18 7.05 -7.98
C ASN A 110 5.90 7.63 -9.19
N LEU A 111 5.23 8.50 -9.94
CA LEU A 111 5.79 9.12 -11.14
C LEU A 111 7.04 9.94 -10.81
N VAL A 112 6.99 10.74 -9.75
CA VAL A 112 8.14 11.53 -9.26
C VAL A 112 9.33 10.62 -8.95
N TYR A 113 9.10 9.52 -8.23
CA TYR A 113 10.15 8.57 -7.86
C TYR A 113 10.75 7.85 -9.09
N HIS A 114 9.95 7.53 -10.10
CA HIS A 114 10.37 6.70 -11.23
C HIS A 114 10.98 7.51 -12.39
N TYR A 115 10.51 8.73 -12.62
CA TYR A 115 10.73 9.43 -13.89
C TYR A 115 11.31 10.83 -13.79
N ILE A 116 11.25 11.47 -12.62
CA ILE A 116 11.81 12.81 -12.48
C ILE A 116 13.26 12.68 -12.00
N PRO A 117 14.26 13.07 -12.81
CA PRO A 117 15.66 13.06 -12.40
C PRO A 117 15.87 14.21 -11.41
N ILE A 118 15.56 13.97 -10.15
CA ILE A 118 15.90 14.88 -9.07
C ILE A 118 17.21 14.37 -8.49
N ASN A 119 18.17 15.28 -8.32
CA ASN A 119 19.47 14.97 -7.74
C ASN A 119 19.28 14.75 -6.24
N TYR A 120 18.66 13.62 -5.89
CA TYR A 120 18.42 13.25 -4.51
C TYR A 120 19.74 12.79 -3.91
N ASN A 121 20.11 13.37 -2.76
CA ASN A 121 21.03 12.67 -1.88
C ASN A 121 20.35 11.36 -1.46
N TYR A 122 21.12 10.29 -1.24
CA TYR A 122 20.64 8.95 -0.85
C TYR A 122 19.52 8.97 0.22
N ILE A 123 19.68 9.86 1.21
CA ILE A 123 18.72 10.09 2.29
C ILE A 123 17.32 10.46 1.77
N ASN A 124 17.25 11.34 0.76
CA ASN A 124 15.98 11.80 0.19
C ASN A 124 15.29 10.70 -0.63
N GLU A 125 16.05 9.86 -1.32
CA GLU A 125 15.49 8.69 -2.03
C GLU A 125 14.87 7.69 -1.05
N CYS A 126 15.54 7.42 0.07
CA CYS A 126 15.02 6.57 1.14
C CYS A 126 13.72 7.13 1.74
N TYR A 127 13.65 8.44 2.01
CA TYR A 127 12.44 9.07 2.52
C TYR A 127 11.28 8.99 1.54
N LEU A 128 11.51 9.29 0.25
CA LEU A 128 10.47 9.21 -0.77
C LEU A 128 9.99 7.78 -1.00
N CYS A 129 10.90 6.83 -1.03
CA CYS A 129 10.58 5.41 -1.10
C CYS A 129 9.70 4.97 0.08
N THR A 130 10.08 5.38 1.29
CA THR A 130 9.35 5.06 2.52
C THR A 130 7.96 5.68 2.51
N ALA A 131 7.87 6.98 2.19
CA ALA A 131 6.61 7.71 2.11
C ALA A 131 5.67 7.11 1.06
N ARG A 132 6.19 6.82 -0.14
CA ARG A 132 5.46 6.12 -1.21
C ARG A 132 4.87 4.81 -0.72
N THR A 133 5.72 3.95 -0.16
CA THR A 133 5.31 2.62 0.30
C THR A 133 4.30 2.71 1.43
N PHE A 134 4.50 3.63 2.39
CA PHE A 134 3.56 3.91 3.47
C PHE A 134 2.18 4.31 2.93
N ILE A 135 2.13 5.30 2.03
CA ILE A 135 0.88 5.80 1.45
C ILE A 135 0.14 4.68 0.72
N VAL A 136 0.84 3.91 -0.11
CA VAL A 136 0.24 2.79 -0.87
C VAL A 136 -0.32 1.73 0.07
N VAL A 137 0.43 1.33 1.10
CA VAL A 137 -0.03 0.31 2.07
C VAL A 137 -1.25 0.79 2.85
N VAL A 138 -1.25 2.04 3.34
CA VAL A 138 -2.37 2.61 4.08
C VAL A 138 -3.62 2.68 3.20
N LEU A 139 -3.52 3.30 2.01
CA LEU A 139 -4.69 3.51 1.15
C LEU A 139 -5.24 2.17 0.62
N ALA A 140 -4.38 1.25 0.17
CA ALA A 140 -4.83 -0.07 -0.28
C ALA A 140 -5.49 -0.85 0.85
N GLY A 141 -4.90 -0.82 2.05
CA GLY A 141 -5.47 -1.45 3.25
C GLY A 141 -6.84 -0.87 3.60
N VAL A 142 -6.96 0.45 3.68
CA VAL A 142 -8.23 1.12 3.97
C VAL A 142 -9.30 0.74 2.94
N SER A 143 -8.97 0.75 1.64
CA SER A 143 -9.91 0.40 0.56
C SER A 143 -10.43 -1.04 0.70
N ILE A 144 -9.55 -2.02 0.97
CA ILE A 144 -9.93 -3.43 1.19
C ILE A 144 -10.90 -3.57 2.37
N PHE A 145 -10.62 -2.89 3.49
CA PHE A 145 -11.47 -2.96 4.69
C PHE A 145 -12.83 -2.33 4.47
N HIS A 146 -12.90 -1.22 3.72
CA HIS A 146 -14.16 -0.61 3.32
C HIS A 146 -14.96 -1.53 2.42
N LEU A 147 -14.33 -2.14 1.40
CA LEU A 147 -15.01 -3.09 0.50
C LEU A 147 -15.57 -4.31 1.26
N ALA A 148 -14.78 -4.92 2.14
CA ALA A 148 -15.23 -6.04 2.96
C ALA A 148 -16.42 -5.66 3.84
N THR A 149 -16.37 -4.47 4.46
CA THR A 149 -17.43 -3.98 5.34
C THR A 149 -18.70 -3.63 4.57
N ILE A 150 -18.58 -2.99 3.40
CA ILE A 150 -19.72 -2.70 2.52
C ILE A 150 -20.41 -4.01 2.10
N SER A 151 -19.65 -5.03 1.71
CA SER A 151 -20.18 -6.34 1.33
C SER A 151 -20.87 -7.03 2.51
N LEU A 152 -20.27 -6.98 3.71
CA LEU A 152 -20.88 -7.53 4.92
C LEU A 152 -22.17 -6.82 5.31
N ILE A 153 -22.20 -5.49 5.25
CA ILE A 153 -23.40 -4.70 5.54
C ILE A 153 -24.53 -5.09 4.60
N ARG A 154 -24.25 -5.17 3.29
CA ARG A 154 -25.25 -5.60 2.29
C ARG A 154 -25.79 -6.99 2.61
N LEU A 155 -24.92 -7.93 3.00
CA LEU A 155 -25.35 -9.27 3.41
C LEU A 155 -26.28 -9.22 4.62
N ILE A 156 -25.95 -8.43 5.64
CA ILE A 156 -26.76 -8.26 6.85
C ILE A 156 -28.13 -7.65 6.51
N THR A 157 -28.17 -6.61 5.66
CA THR A 157 -29.42 -5.98 5.21
C THR A 157 -30.34 -6.99 4.52
N ILE A 158 -29.77 -7.86 3.67
CA ILE A 158 -30.54 -8.85 2.91
C ILE A 158 -31.02 -10.01 3.79
N LYS A 159 -30.15 -10.52 4.67
CA LYS A 159 -30.46 -11.70 5.51
C LYS A 159 -31.30 -11.37 6.74
N TRP A 160 -31.06 -10.22 7.37
CA TRP A 160 -31.65 -9.86 8.66
C TRP A 160 -32.15 -8.41 8.66
N PRO A 161 -33.22 -8.11 7.90
CA PRO A 161 -33.75 -6.75 7.79
C PRO A 161 -34.14 -6.14 9.15
N MET A 162 -34.61 -6.96 10.09
CA MET A 162 -34.99 -6.51 11.45
C MET A 162 -33.79 -6.13 12.34
N ARG A 163 -32.60 -6.70 12.12
CA ARG A 163 -31.38 -6.37 12.89
C ARG A 163 -30.64 -5.18 12.30
N HIS A 164 -30.75 -4.95 10.99
CA HIS A 164 -30.12 -3.83 10.29
C HIS A 164 -30.40 -2.47 10.94
N ALA A 165 -31.67 -2.18 11.26
CA ALA A 165 -32.10 -0.88 11.76
C ALA A 165 -31.55 -0.51 13.15
N ARG A 166 -31.08 -1.49 13.94
CA ARG A 166 -30.56 -1.24 15.30
C ARG A 166 -29.05 -0.97 15.34
N PHE A 167 -28.28 -1.59 14.45
CA PHE A 167 -26.81 -1.58 14.53
C PHE A 167 -26.14 -0.63 13.52
N LEU A 168 -26.76 -0.34 12.38
CA LEU A 168 -26.13 0.37 11.27
C LEU A 168 -26.46 1.87 11.26
N THR A 169 -26.39 2.50 12.43
CA THR A 169 -26.66 3.95 12.54
C THR A 169 -25.58 4.78 11.82
N PRO A 170 -25.88 6.03 11.40
CA PRO A 170 -24.91 6.90 10.74
C PRO A 170 -23.68 7.17 11.61
N PHE A 171 -23.87 7.24 12.94
CA PHE A 171 -22.80 7.43 13.91
C PHE A 171 -21.88 6.20 13.94
N THR A 172 -22.45 5.01 14.09
CA THR A 172 -21.68 3.76 14.10
C THR A 172 -20.84 3.62 12.82
N LEU A 173 -21.43 3.87 11.66
CA LEU A 173 -20.73 3.74 10.37
C LEU A 173 -19.60 4.76 10.20
N ARG A 174 -19.78 5.98 10.73
CA ARG A 174 -18.72 6.98 10.76
C ARG A 174 -17.56 6.56 11.66
N MET A 175 -17.87 6.05 12.85
CA MET A 175 -16.85 5.54 13.77
C MET A 175 -16.10 4.33 13.19
N VAL A 176 -16.80 3.44 12.49
CA VAL A 176 -16.18 2.32 11.76
C VAL A 176 -15.25 2.82 10.67
N ALA A 177 -15.66 3.79 9.86
CA ALA A 177 -14.82 4.38 8.82
C ALA A 177 -13.54 4.99 9.41
N ILE A 178 -13.67 5.86 10.43
CA ILE A 178 -12.54 6.48 11.13
C ILE A 178 -11.64 5.41 11.75
N GLY A 179 -12.22 4.38 12.37
CA GLY A 179 -11.49 3.27 12.96
C GLY A 179 -10.62 2.53 11.94
N MET A 180 -11.11 2.32 10.71
CA MET A 180 -10.32 1.68 9.64
C MET A 180 -9.12 2.52 9.22
N TRP A 181 -9.31 3.84 9.09
CA TRP A 181 -8.20 4.77 8.79
C TRP A 181 -7.15 4.72 9.90
N VAL A 182 -7.57 4.88 11.16
CA VAL A 182 -6.67 4.86 12.32
C VAL A 182 -5.95 3.53 12.42
N TYR A 183 -6.66 2.41 12.28
CA TYR A 183 -6.08 1.06 12.33
C TYR A 183 -4.98 0.87 11.27
N MET A 184 -5.24 1.31 10.03
CA MET A 184 -4.27 1.16 8.94
C MET A 184 -3.06 2.07 9.08
N ILE A 185 -3.28 3.31 9.48
CA ILE A 185 -2.20 4.26 9.76
C ILE A 185 -1.33 3.72 10.91
N PHE A 186 -1.95 3.24 11.98
CA PHE A 186 -1.26 2.70 13.15
C PHE A 186 -0.41 1.48 12.78
N ILE A 187 -1.01 0.44 12.18
CA ILE A 187 -0.25 -0.75 11.77
C ILE A 187 0.88 -0.39 10.81
N SER A 188 0.61 0.47 9.83
CA SER A 188 1.64 0.89 8.88
C SER A 188 2.76 1.62 9.61
N PHE A 189 2.46 2.55 10.51
CA PHE A 189 3.46 3.28 11.26
C PHE A 189 4.42 2.36 12.03
N PHE A 190 3.91 1.38 12.79
CA PHE A 190 4.75 0.40 13.49
C PHE A 190 5.61 -0.43 12.54
N MET A 191 5.06 -0.77 11.37
CA MET A 191 5.76 -1.55 10.37
C MET A 191 6.99 -0.82 9.78
N PHE A 192 6.95 0.51 9.70
CA PHE A 192 8.05 1.32 9.18
C PHE A 192 9.00 1.83 10.28
N LEU A 193 8.59 1.91 11.55
CA LEU A 193 9.44 2.33 12.67
C LEU A 193 10.73 1.49 12.80
N ASP A 194 10.62 0.17 12.66
CA ASP A 194 11.75 -0.74 12.85
C ASP A 194 12.83 -0.64 11.76
N LYS A 195 12.53 -0.02 10.60
CA LYS A 195 13.46 0.07 9.46
C LYS A 195 14.09 1.42 9.22
N PHE A 196 13.64 2.49 9.89
CA PHE A 196 14.33 3.79 9.78
C PHE A 196 15.81 3.71 10.20
N ASN A 197 16.17 2.78 11.09
CA ASN A 197 17.53 2.66 11.63
C ASN A 197 18.42 1.61 10.93
N THR A 198 17.88 0.82 10.00
CA THR A 198 18.57 -0.34 9.39
C THR A 198 18.66 -0.27 7.87
N TRP A 199 18.53 0.92 7.26
CA TRP A 199 18.82 1.13 5.84
C TRP A 199 20.32 0.89 5.55
N THR A 200 20.72 -0.38 5.49
CA THR A 200 22.06 -0.80 5.09
C THR A 200 22.16 -0.79 3.56
N ILE A 201 22.55 0.37 3.02
CA ILE A 201 23.44 0.71 1.89
C ILE A 201 23.40 -0.09 0.57
N ASN A 202 22.96 -1.34 0.46
CA ASN A 202 23.31 -2.18 -0.71
C ASN A 202 22.18 -2.65 -1.63
N THR A 203 20.96 -2.16 -1.46
CA THR A 203 19.93 -2.40 -2.48
C THR A 203 19.25 -1.08 -2.80
N GLY A 204 19.54 -0.50 -3.96
CA GLY A 204 18.75 0.60 -4.53
C GLY A 204 17.34 0.14 -4.91
N ASN A 205 16.70 -0.71 -4.12
CA ASN A 205 15.44 -1.38 -4.42
C ASN A 205 14.38 -0.93 -3.41
N CYS A 206 13.52 -0.01 -3.83
CA CYS A 206 12.35 0.43 -3.08
C CYS A 206 11.19 -0.57 -3.21
N LEU A 207 11.27 -1.69 -2.47
CA LEU A 207 10.28 -2.75 -2.55
C LEU A 207 9.61 -2.95 -1.18
N VAL A 208 8.32 -3.24 -1.21
CA VAL A 208 7.51 -3.41 0.00
C VAL A 208 8.14 -4.44 0.96
N TYR A 209 8.65 -5.56 0.43
CA TYR A 209 9.29 -6.61 1.25
C TYR A 209 10.70 -6.25 1.74
N THR A 210 11.40 -5.32 1.08
CA THR A 210 12.70 -4.81 1.54
C THR A 210 12.55 -3.74 2.62
N ILE A 211 11.38 -3.13 2.75
CA ILE A 211 11.10 -2.06 3.73
C ILE A 211 10.31 -2.57 4.95
N ILE A 212 9.59 -3.68 4.81
CA ILE A 212 8.84 -4.30 5.92
C ILE A 212 9.65 -5.41 6.56
N VAL A 213 9.67 -5.52 7.89
CA VAL A 213 10.29 -6.68 8.57
C VAL A 213 9.53 -7.94 8.15
N PRO A 214 10.19 -9.03 7.74
CA PRO A 214 9.51 -10.22 7.20
C PRO A 214 8.38 -10.77 8.08
N GLY A 215 8.49 -10.65 9.41
CA GLY A 215 7.43 -11.01 10.36
C GLY A 215 6.16 -10.19 10.18
N TYR A 216 6.25 -8.86 10.15
CA TYR A 216 5.09 -7.97 9.95
C TYR A 216 4.46 -8.14 8.57
N TYR A 217 5.27 -8.36 7.53
CA TYR A 217 4.74 -8.61 6.18
C TYR A 217 3.83 -9.84 6.17
N LYS A 218 4.27 -10.95 6.80
CA LYS A 218 3.44 -12.16 6.92
C LYS A 218 2.16 -11.89 7.70
N ILE A 219 2.24 -11.19 8.83
CA ILE A 219 1.08 -10.83 9.64
C ILE A 219 0.08 -10.00 8.81
N LEU A 220 0.56 -8.96 8.12
CA LEU A 220 -0.24 -8.11 7.26
C LEU A 220 -0.90 -8.90 6.13
N GLN A 221 -0.13 -9.78 5.47
CA GLN A 221 -0.64 -10.64 4.41
C GLN A 221 -1.77 -11.55 4.91
N TRP A 222 -1.60 -12.21 6.07
CA TRP A 222 -2.64 -13.04 6.67
C TRP A 222 -3.88 -12.24 7.06
N HIS A 223 -3.71 -11.03 7.61
CA HIS A 223 -4.83 -10.14 7.90
C HIS A 223 -5.58 -9.75 6.62
N ILE A 224 -4.89 -9.34 5.56
CA ILE A 224 -5.51 -9.00 4.27
C ILE A 224 -6.26 -10.20 3.69
N ILE A 225 -5.65 -11.39 3.70
CA ILE A 225 -6.29 -12.63 3.21
C ILE A 225 -7.57 -12.93 4.00
N LEU A 226 -7.55 -12.82 5.33
CA LEU A 226 -8.72 -13.04 6.17
C LEU A 226 -9.88 -12.11 5.77
N PHE A 227 -9.62 -10.81 5.60
CA PHE A 227 -10.65 -9.84 5.20
C PHE A 227 -11.14 -10.07 3.77
N MET A 228 -10.26 -10.46 2.85
CA MET A 228 -10.63 -10.82 1.48
C MET A 228 -11.53 -12.06 1.44
N VAL A 229 -11.25 -13.08 2.26
CA VAL A 229 -12.09 -14.28 2.39
C VAL A 229 -13.48 -13.91 2.91
N VAL A 230 -13.58 -13.05 3.93
CA VAL A 230 -14.87 -12.53 4.43
C VAL A 230 -15.63 -11.80 3.32
N CYS A 231 -14.95 -10.96 2.54
CA CYS A 231 -15.54 -10.24 1.41
C CYS A 231 -16.06 -11.21 0.33
N LEU A 232 -15.27 -12.23 -0.03
CA LEU A 232 -15.65 -13.24 -1.02
C LEU A 232 -16.86 -14.06 -0.55
N ILE A 233 -16.84 -14.57 0.69
CA ILE A 233 -17.96 -15.33 1.26
C ILE A 233 -19.23 -14.48 1.25
N SER A 234 -19.14 -13.22 1.69
CA SER A 234 -20.32 -12.33 1.71
C SER A 234 -20.87 -12.07 0.31
N SER A 235 -20.00 -11.88 -0.68
CA SER A 235 -20.38 -11.66 -2.08
C SER A 235 -21.04 -12.89 -2.71
N ILE A 236 -20.49 -14.09 -2.47
CA ILE A 236 -21.06 -15.36 -2.92
C ILE A 236 -22.45 -15.57 -2.28
N MET A 237 -22.59 -15.32 -0.98
CA MET A 237 -23.88 -15.42 -0.30
C MET A 237 -24.91 -14.45 -0.86
N ILE A 238 -24.52 -13.21 -1.16
CA ILE A 238 -25.40 -12.22 -1.80
C ILE A 238 -25.87 -12.73 -3.16
N GLY A 239 -24.96 -13.22 -4.01
CA GLY A 239 -25.29 -13.80 -5.31
C GLY A 239 -26.24 -15.00 -5.21
N TYR A 240 -25.99 -15.90 -4.27
CA TYR A 240 -26.86 -17.04 -4.00
C TYR A 240 -28.27 -16.62 -3.59
N ILE A 241 -28.40 -15.63 -2.69
CA ILE A 241 -29.71 -15.13 -2.26
C ILE A 241 -30.45 -14.47 -3.43
N ALA A 242 -29.76 -13.64 -4.22
CA ALA A 242 -30.32 -12.99 -5.39
C ALA A 242 -30.84 -14.01 -6.42
N TRP A 243 -30.06 -15.06 -6.69
CA TRP A 243 -30.47 -16.16 -7.56
C TRP A 243 -31.68 -16.93 -7.02
N LYS A 244 -31.72 -17.19 -5.71
CA LYS A 244 -32.87 -17.85 -5.08
C LYS A 244 -34.14 -16.99 -5.16
N GLN A 245 -34.00 -15.67 -5.00
CA GLN A 245 -35.11 -14.73 -5.12
C GLN A 245 -35.63 -14.63 -6.56
N SER A 246 -34.75 -14.57 -7.56
CA SER A 246 -35.19 -14.51 -8.97
C SER A 246 -36.00 -15.74 -9.38
N LYS A 247 -35.62 -16.93 -8.91
CA LYS A 247 -36.41 -18.16 -9.12
C LYS A 247 -37.80 -18.09 -8.48
N LYS A 248 -37.92 -17.57 -7.25
CA LYS A 248 -39.23 -17.41 -6.59
C LYS A 248 -40.13 -16.42 -7.33
N ILE A 249 -39.57 -15.30 -7.78
CA ILE A 249 -40.32 -14.30 -8.58
C ILE A 249 -40.80 -14.91 -9.89
N ALA A 250 -39.96 -15.67 -10.59
CA ALA A 250 -40.34 -16.35 -11.82
C ALA A 250 -41.51 -17.34 -11.61
N GLN A 251 -41.48 -18.11 -10.51
CA GLN A 251 -42.58 -19.03 -10.17
C GLN A 251 -43.91 -18.30 -9.92
N VAL A 252 -43.88 -17.18 -9.19
CA VAL A 252 -45.09 -16.37 -8.93
C VAL A 252 -45.65 -15.79 -10.22
N ILE A 253 -44.80 -15.30 -11.12
CA ILE A 253 -45.23 -14.76 -12.42
C ILE A 253 -45.88 -15.85 -13.27
N VAL A 254 -45.28 -17.04 -13.36
CA VAL A 254 -45.85 -18.15 -14.12
C VAL A 254 -47.22 -18.55 -13.58
N LEU A 255 -47.37 -18.65 -12.25
CA LEU A 255 -48.67 -18.94 -11.61
C LEU A 255 -49.71 -17.84 -11.83
N SER A 256 -49.30 -16.58 -11.95
CA SER A 256 -50.21 -15.46 -12.22
C SER A 256 -50.69 -15.37 -13.67
N ILE A 257 -49.97 -15.99 -14.62
CA ILE A 257 -50.35 -16.03 -16.04
C ILE A 257 -51.25 -17.25 -16.32
N SER A 258 -51.18 -18.30 -15.50
CA SER A 258 -51.99 -19.52 -15.65
C SER A 258 -53.39 -19.46 -15.03
N ASN A 259 -53.70 -18.40 -14.30
CA ASN A 259 -55.03 -18.12 -13.70
C ASN A 259 -55.69 -16.95 -14.42
#